data_AF-A0A081SHX2-F1
#
_entry.id   AF-A0A081SHX2-F1
#
_cell.length_a   1.000
_cell.length_b   1.000
_cell.length_c   1.000
_cell.angle_alpha   90.00
_cell.angle_beta   90.00
_cell.angle_gamma   90.00
#
_symmetry.space_group_name_H-M   'P 1'
#
loop_
_entity.id
_entity.type
_entity.pdbx_description
1 polymer ?
#
loop_
_entity_poly.entity_id
_entity_poly.type
_entity_poly.pdbx_seq_one_letter_code
_entity_poly.pdbx_strand_id
1 'polypeptide(L)' 'MPKRTYPTDLKTWDDAADLQHIVKDKREHKRATDEKARRRNRRYEKRLLNAQWKNGQLNASDTEPFI' A
#
# COMPACT_ATOMS: atom_id res chain seq x y z
N MET A 1 -19.24 -3.27 -6.27
CA MET A 1 -18.54 -2.33 -5.35
C MET A 1 -17.05 -2.31 -5.70
N PRO A 2 -16.37 -1.15 -5.75
CA PRO A 2 -14.94 -1.13 -6.03
C PRO A 2 -14.14 -1.86 -4.94
N LYS A 3 -13.16 -2.68 -5.36
CA LYS A 3 -12.26 -3.42 -4.47
C LYS A 3 -11.40 -2.42 -3.68
N ARG A 4 -11.23 -2.64 -2.37
CA ARG A 4 -10.37 -1.82 -1.50
C ARG A 4 -8.92 -2.22 -1.70
N THR A 5 -7.98 -1.29 -1.60
CA THR A 5 -6.56 -1.62 -1.45
C THR A 5 -6.29 -2.35 -0.13
N TYR A 6 -5.55 -3.45 -0.20
CA TYR A 6 -5.05 -4.23 0.94
C TYR A 6 -3.52 -4.22 0.97
N PRO A 7 -2.90 -4.38 2.16
CA PRO A 7 -1.44 -4.47 2.29
C PRO A 7 -0.80 -5.56 1.41
N THR A 8 -1.56 -6.62 1.12
CA THR A 8 -1.15 -7.75 0.28
C THR A 8 -1.25 -7.48 -1.21
N ASP A 9 -1.79 -6.34 -1.64
CA ASP A 9 -1.94 -6.01 -3.06
C ASP A 9 -0.60 -5.59 -3.69
N LEU A 10 0.39 -5.18 -2.89
CA LEU A 10 1.76 -4.98 -3.35
C LEU A 10 2.52 -6.30 -3.22
N LYS A 11 2.85 -6.95 -4.35
CA LYS A 11 3.51 -8.26 -4.34
C LYS A 11 5.03 -8.13 -4.37
N THR A 12 5.53 -7.21 -5.18
CA THR A 12 6.97 -6.98 -5.38
C THR A 12 7.31 -5.50 -5.30
N TRP A 13 8.60 -5.18 -5.12
CA TRP A 13 9.07 -3.80 -5.16
C TRP A 13 8.97 -3.18 -6.55
N ASP A 14 8.95 -3.99 -7.61
CA ASP A 14 8.72 -3.51 -8.98
C ASP A 14 7.32 -2.90 -9.15
N ASP A 15 6.32 -3.42 -8.43
CA ASP A 15 4.97 -2.88 -8.39
C ASP A 15 4.92 -1.49 -7.71
N ALA A 16 5.97 -1.08 -6.99
CA ALA A 16 6.00 0.22 -6.32
C ALA A 16 6.04 1.39 -7.31
N ALA A 17 6.57 1.19 -8.52
CA ALA A 17 6.54 2.21 -9.57
C ALA A 17 5.11 2.55 -10.01
N ASP A 18 4.18 1.60 -9.87
CA ASP A 18 2.80 1.70 -10.35
C ASP A 18 1.75 1.82 -9.22
N LEU A 19 2.17 2.35 -8.07
CA LEU A 19 1.34 2.51 -6.87
C LEU A 19 -0.01 3.19 -7.12
N GLN A 20 -0.05 4.15 -8.04
CA GLN A 20 -1.25 4.93 -8.35
C GLN A 20 -2.36 4.07 -8.97
N HIS A 21 -2.01 3.05 -9.76
CA HIS A 21 -2.99 2.15 -10.39
C HIS A 21 -3.40 1.00 -9.47
N ILE A 22 -2.54 0.66 -8.50
CA ILE A 22 -2.81 -0.36 -7.47
C ILE A 22 -3.75 0.20 -6.40
N VAL A 23 -3.57 1.47 -6.00
CA VAL A 23 -4.36 2.10 -4.94
C VAL A 23 -5.76 2.46 -5.46
N LYS A 24 -6.76 1.68 -5.04
CA LYS A 24 -8.17 1.91 -5.36
C LYS A 24 -8.97 2.37 -4.14
N ASP A 25 -9.45 3.61 -4.18
CA ASP A 25 -10.31 4.17 -3.14
C ASP A 25 -11.78 3.83 -3.39
N LYS A 26 -12.29 2.79 -2.72
CA LYS A 26 -13.70 2.39 -2.85
C LYS A 26 -14.72 3.47 -2.44
N ARG A 27 -14.29 4.56 -1.80
CA ARG A 27 -15.13 5.68 -1.36
C ARG A 27 -14.94 6.94 -2.22
N GLU A 28 -14.23 6.85 -3.35
CA GLU A 28 -13.99 7.98 -4.25
C GLU A 28 -15.28 8.73 -4.61
N HIS A 29 -16.31 8.00 -5.07
CA HIS A 29 -17.63 8.56 -5.38
C HIS A 29 -18.38 9.22 -4.20
N LYS A 30 -17.98 8.97 -2.95
CA LYS A 30 -18.55 9.61 -1.74
C LYS A 30 -17.66 10.70 -1.18
N ARG A 31 -16.55 11.03 -1.84
CA ARG A 31 -15.70 12.15 -1.43
C ARG A 31 -16.36 13.44 -1.87
N ALA A 32 -16.41 14.38 -0.93
CA ALA A 32 -16.97 15.71 -1.20
C ALA A 32 -16.14 16.52 -2.20
N THR A 33 -14.82 16.27 -2.30
CA THR A 33 -13.91 17.02 -3.17
C THR A 33 -12.75 16.15 -3.69
N ASP A 34 -12.24 16.50 -4.86
CA ASP A 34 -11.07 15.88 -5.49
C ASP A 34 -9.82 15.96 -4.61
N GLU A 35 -9.64 17.07 -3.88
CA GLU A 35 -8.50 17.21 -2.98
C GLU A 35 -8.52 16.18 -1.84
N LYS A 36 -9.72 15.86 -1.31
CA LYS A 36 -9.89 14.79 -0.31
C LYS A 36 -9.66 13.41 -0.94
N ALA A 37 -9.96 13.22 -2.23
CA ALA A 37 -9.60 12.00 -2.96
C ALA A 37 -8.08 11.85 -3.04
N ARG A 38 -7.37 12.86 -3.58
CA ARG A 38 -5.90 12.86 -3.72
C ARG A 38 -5.17 12.65 -2.40
N ARG A 39 -5.58 13.35 -1.32
CA ARG A 39 -4.95 13.21 0.00
C ARG A 39 -5.10 11.81 0.57
N ARG A 40 -6.18 11.09 0.24
CA ARG A 40 -6.37 9.72 0.71
C ARG A 40 -5.60 8.72 -0.12
N ASN A 41 -5.54 8.87 -1.45
CA ASN A 41 -4.73 8.02 -2.30
C ASN A 41 -3.27 8.05 -1.82
N ARG A 42 -2.71 9.25 -1.60
CA ARG A 42 -1.39 9.41 -0.96
C ARG A 42 -1.25 8.69 0.38
N ARG A 43 -2.28 8.75 1.22
CA ARG A 43 -2.27 8.06 2.53
C ARG A 43 -2.28 6.54 2.35
N TYR A 44 -2.96 6.02 1.34
CA TYR A 44 -2.98 4.59 1.02
C TYR A 44 -1.66 4.12 0.41
N GLU A 45 -1.08 4.88 -0.52
CA GLU A 45 0.27 4.62 -1.07
C GLU A 45 1.30 4.51 0.07
N LYS A 46 1.34 5.50 0.97
CA LYS A 46 2.23 5.49 2.14
C LYS A 46 1.98 4.28 3.04
N ARG A 47 0.72 3.90 3.26
CA ARG A 47 0.37 2.74 4.09
C ARG A 47 0.82 1.44 3.44
N LEU A 48 0.70 1.34 2.11
CA LEU A 48 1.10 0.17 1.34
C LEU A 48 2.61 -0.04 1.40
N LEU A 49 3.38 1.02 1.09
CA LEU A 49 4.84 1.03 1.19
C LEU A 49 5.32 0.70 2.61
N ASN A 50 4.73 1.32 3.63
CA ASN A 50 5.09 1.04 5.02
C ASN A 50 4.80 -0.41 5.42
N ALA A 51 3.72 -1.00 4.90
CA ALA A 51 3.41 -2.40 5.17
C ALA A 51 4.42 -3.33 4.48
N GLN A 52 4.76 -3.06 3.22
CA GLN A 52 5.77 -3.82 2.49
C GLN A 52 7.14 -3.75 3.15
N TRP A 53 7.55 -2.55 3.57
CA TRP A 53 8.79 -2.35 4.31
C TRP A 53 8.82 -3.16 5.61
N LYS A 54 7.74 -3.11 6.41
CA LYS A 54 7.64 -3.90 7.64
C LYS A 54 7.69 -5.40 7.38
N ASN A 55 7.01 -5.88 6.34
CA ASN A 55 7.07 -7.29 5.97
C ASN A 55 8.51 -7.69 5.58
N GLY A 56 9.23 -6.84 4.85
CA GLY A 56 10.64 -7.05 4.54
C GLY A 56 11.54 -7.10 5.79
N GLN A 57 11.26 -6.27 6.80
CA GLN A 57 12.01 -6.28 8.07
C GLN A 57 11.74 -7.53 8.92
N LEU A 58 10.48 -8.01 8.96
CA LEU A 58 10.13 -9.25 9.66
C LEU A 58 10.80 -10.47 9.02
N ASN A 59 10.80 -10.54 7.68
CA ASN A 59 11.49 -11.62 6.96
C ASN A 59 13.02 -11.59 7.17
N ALA A 60 13.61 -10.40 7.39
CA ALA A 60 15.04 -10.24 7.64
C ALA A 60 15.44 -10.62 9.08
N SER A 61 14.54 -10.53 10.07
CA SER A 61 14.82 -10.95 11.44
C SER A 61 14.73 -12.47 11.65
N ASP A 62 14.18 -13.21 10.68
CA ASP A 62 14.03 -14.66 10.73
C ASP A 62 15.24 -15.40 10.11
N THR A 63 16.20 -14.66 9.54
CA THR A 63 17.47 -15.17 9.02
C THR A 63 18.62 -14.81 9.95
N GLU A 64 18.66 -15.39 11.15
CA GLU A 64 19.93 -15.71 11.84
C GLU A 64 19.66 -16.67 13.03
N PRO A 65 19.89 -17.99 12.86
CA PRO A 65 20.33 -18.83 13.96
C PRO A 65 21.80 -19.27 13.78
N PHE A 66 22.59 -19.00 14.83
CA PHE A 66 23.87 -19.61 15.22
C PHE A 66 25.05 -19.49 14.26
N ILE A 67 26.06 -18.69 14.63
CA ILE A 67 27.34 -19.17 15.20
C ILE A 67 27.77 -18.24 16.33
#